data_AF-A0A934SCQ4-F1
#
_entry.id   AF-A0A934SCQ4-F1
#
_cell.length_a   1.000
_cell.length_b   1.000
_cell.length_c   1.000
_cell.angle_alpha   90.00
_cell.angle_beta   90.00
_cell.angle_gamma   90.00
#
_symmetry.space_group_name_H-M   'P 1'
#
loop_
_entity.id
_entity.type
_entity.pdbx_description
1 polymer ?
#
loop_
_entity_poly.entity_id
_entity_poly.type
_entity_poly.pdbx_seq_one_letter_code
_entity_poly.pdbx_strand_id
1 'polypeptide(L)'
;MSSTCDRYFESKKDTQLAKKTAQGGMLVMGSQMSRTGLQFGTTLVLARIIAPADFGLVAMVSIITNFIILFRDMGLTQATIQRETISEKEVSNLFWLNLLLSALLAGLVCAGSPLIALFYGEPRLLKISLALGLSLFVEGSTLQHRALMARNLEFKAIAIAEIIAAIAAASAAIGAAILGWSYWAIVFQTVVSTLVAALVCFWLCPWRPKSYSKKTSIRAYVHYGKNLLAFNLLNYFSRNTDNLLIGWKWGVGPLGLYARAYQLLMLPISQINGPMTKVMLPALSRLQNDPEGYRRSYIKAVRMVAFCSFPVFAFSALMPSEIIRLALGPKWDGAVPLFIALLPAAFIGCLNITTGWVFQSLNTINRQVKWTLIVVPIQVAAMAIGLPFGAIGVAWGVSIAFVLIRIPYLMYTYHEAPVGMKDLGVALIHPTITTLAASTFIYLFKPLIMERLPMIWASASCLAAFGLIICGIDLCLGARSQIRYFLTLIIGKSSPKAQSI
;
A
#
# COMPACT_ATOMS: atom_id res chain seq x y z
N MET A 1 16.59 36.47 6.82
CA MET A 1 16.52 35.06 6.40
C MET A 1 16.64 34.06 7.56
N SER A 2 17.22 34.41 8.73
CA SER A 2 17.31 33.47 9.87
C SER A 2 15.96 33.17 10.55
N SER A 3 15.08 34.16 10.73
CA SER A 3 13.84 34.01 11.49
C SER A 3 12.81 33.03 10.91
N THR A 4 12.89 32.69 9.62
CA THR A 4 11.95 31.75 8.97
C THR A 4 12.35 30.29 9.15
N CYS A 5 13.65 30.00 9.33
CA CYS A 5 14.15 28.63 9.53
C CYS A 5 13.98 28.15 10.98
N ASP A 6 14.11 29.04 11.96
CA ASP A 6 14.02 28.70 13.39
C ASP A 6 12.68 28.05 13.76
N ARG A 7 11.61 28.39 13.02
CA ARG A 7 10.27 27.80 13.18
C ARG A 7 10.26 26.28 13.03
N TYR A 8 11.18 25.69 12.26
CA TYR A 8 11.19 24.24 12.02
C TYR A 8 11.71 23.43 13.21
N PHE A 9 12.42 24.04 14.16
CA PHE A 9 13.14 23.34 15.24
C PHE A 9 12.41 23.38 16.58
N GLU A 10 11.62 24.43 16.83
CA GLU A 10 10.80 24.55 18.04
C GLU A 10 9.40 23.93 17.82
N SER A 11 9.06 22.91 18.61
CA SER A 11 7.69 22.37 18.63
C SER A 11 6.78 23.39 19.32
N LYS A 12 6.08 24.23 18.55
CA LYS A 12 5.04 25.12 19.11
C LYS A 12 3.97 24.26 19.79
N LYS A 13 3.81 24.41 21.11
CA LYS A 13 2.61 23.96 21.84
C LYS A 13 1.43 24.84 21.40
N ASP A 14 0.89 24.58 20.22
CA ASP A 14 -0.21 25.34 19.64
C ASP A 14 -1.52 24.93 20.32
N THR A 15 -2.21 25.87 20.97
CA THR A 15 -3.54 25.65 21.58
C THR A 15 -4.62 25.27 20.56
N GLN A 16 -4.32 25.40 19.25
CA GLN A 16 -5.15 24.96 18.12
C GLN A 16 -4.69 23.64 17.47
N LEU A 17 -3.82 22.86 18.12
CA LEU A 17 -3.26 21.61 17.60
C LEU A 17 -4.34 20.66 17.08
N ALA A 18 -5.46 20.52 17.79
CA ALA A 18 -6.57 19.67 17.37
C ALA A 18 -7.20 20.10 16.03
N LYS A 19 -7.42 21.41 15.83
CA LYS A 19 -8.02 21.96 14.59
C LYS A 19 -7.04 21.85 13.41
N LYS A 20 -5.76 22.18 13.61
CA LYS A 20 -4.72 22.02 12.58
C LYS A 20 -4.47 20.55 12.22
N THR A 21 -4.53 19.65 13.20
CA THR A 21 -4.38 18.21 12.98
C THR A 21 -5.56 17.62 12.21
N ALA A 22 -6.81 18.02 12.53
CA ALA A 22 -7.99 17.56 11.81
C ALA A 22 -8.03 18.08 10.36
N GLN A 23 -7.76 19.37 10.15
CA GLN A 23 -7.70 19.96 8.81
C GLN A 23 -6.51 19.41 8.00
N GLY A 24 -5.35 19.24 8.64
CA GLY A 24 -4.18 18.59 8.04
C GLY A 24 -4.46 17.14 7.65
N GLY A 25 -5.13 16.38 8.52
CA GLY A 25 -5.52 14.99 8.26
C GLY A 25 -6.45 14.84 7.07
N MET A 26 -7.50 15.68 6.96
CA MET A 26 -8.40 15.67 5.79
C MET A 26 -7.65 16.04 4.51
N LEU A 27 -6.76 17.03 4.57
CA LEU A 27 -5.96 17.45 3.43
C LEU A 27 -5.00 16.34 2.98
N VAL A 28 -4.36 15.63 3.91
CA VAL A 28 -3.51 14.46 3.62
C VAL A 28 -4.32 13.34 2.98
N MET A 29 -5.52 13.07 3.48
CA MET A 29 -6.38 12.03 2.89
C MET A 29 -6.82 12.41 1.47
N GLY A 30 -7.27 13.65 1.26
CA GLY A 30 -7.66 14.16 -0.06
C GLY A 30 -6.50 14.17 -1.05
N SER A 31 -5.31 14.58 -0.63
CA SER A 31 -4.12 14.59 -1.50
C SER A 31 -3.65 13.17 -1.82
N GLN A 32 -3.69 12.24 -0.85
CA GLN A 32 -3.35 10.84 -1.07
C GLN A 32 -4.29 10.18 -2.08
N MET A 33 -5.60 10.43 -1.97
CA MET A 33 -6.59 9.91 -2.93
C MET A 33 -6.37 10.49 -4.32
N SER A 34 -6.12 11.80 -4.42
CA SER A 34 -5.83 12.47 -5.69
C SER A 34 -4.58 11.90 -6.36
N ARG A 35 -3.50 11.73 -5.59
CA ARG A 35 -2.23 11.13 -6.06
C ARG A 35 -2.42 9.69 -6.50
N THR A 36 -3.11 8.88 -5.70
CA THR A 36 -3.36 7.46 -6.03
C THR A 36 -4.22 7.35 -7.28
N GLY A 37 -5.26 8.17 -7.41
CA GLY A 37 -6.12 8.22 -8.60
C GLY A 37 -5.34 8.62 -9.85
N LEU A 38 -4.47 9.63 -9.75
CA LEU A 38 -3.62 10.05 -10.87
C LEU A 38 -2.61 8.97 -11.27
N GLN A 39 -1.94 8.34 -10.30
CA GLN A 39 -0.99 7.24 -10.56
C GLN A 39 -1.69 6.03 -11.20
N PHE A 40 -2.88 5.69 -10.70
CA PHE A 40 -3.67 4.61 -11.25
C PHE A 40 -4.14 4.95 -12.67
N GLY A 41 -4.74 6.12 -12.90
CA GLY A 41 -5.15 6.56 -14.23
C GLY A 41 -4.00 6.58 -15.24
N THR A 42 -2.83 7.10 -14.83
CA THR A 42 -1.61 7.06 -15.64
C THR A 42 -1.21 5.63 -15.96
N THR A 43 -1.26 4.74 -14.97
CA THR A 43 -0.96 3.31 -15.17
C THR A 43 -1.92 2.67 -16.18
N LEU A 44 -3.22 2.97 -16.14
CA LEU A 44 -4.19 2.43 -17.10
C LEU A 44 -3.90 2.91 -18.52
N VAL A 45 -3.57 4.20 -18.68
CA VAL A 45 -3.19 4.76 -19.99
C VAL A 45 -1.92 4.10 -20.50
N LEU A 46 -0.87 4.03 -19.69
CA LEU A 46 0.39 3.40 -20.05
C LEU A 46 0.22 1.91 -20.35
N ALA A 47 -0.61 1.18 -19.59
CA ALA A 47 -0.87 -0.24 -19.81
C ALA A 47 -1.52 -0.53 -21.18
N ARG A 48 -2.28 0.41 -21.74
CA ARG A 48 -2.88 0.25 -23.07
C ARG A 48 -1.89 0.50 -24.20
N ILE A 49 -0.98 1.45 -24.01
CA ILE A 49 0.03 1.84 -25.00
C ILE A 49 1.19 0.84 -24.99
N ILE A 50 1.76 0.58 -23.82
CA ILE A 50 3.01 -0.14 -23.58
C ILE A 50 2.77 -1.65 -23.42
N ALA A 51 3.74 -2.48 -23.81
CA ALA A 51 3.65 -3.93 -23.70
C ALA A 51 3.85 -4.43 -22.24
N PRO A 52 3.23 -5.54 -21.83
CA PRO A 52 3.43 -6.13 -20.49
C PRO A 52 4.90 -6.42 -20.13
N ALA A 53 5.72 -6.79 -21.12
CA ALA A 53 7.15 -7.04 -20.91
C ALA A 53 7.90 -5.79 -20.44
N ASP A 54 7.56 -4.60 -20.94
CA ASP A 54 8.22 -3.36 -20.53
C ASP A 54 7.94 -3.02 -19.06
N PHE A 55 6.74 -3.34 -18.58
CA PHE A 55 6.41 -3.28 -17.16
C PHE A 55 7.17 -4.30 -16.34
N GLY A 56 7.39 -5.50 -16.88
CA GLY A 56 8.23 -6.53 -16.26
C GLY A 56 9.66 -6.07 -16.06
N LEU A 57 10.26 -5.35 -17.04
CA LEU A 57 11.64 -4.86 -16.95
C LEU A 57 11.79 -3.92 -15.75
N VAL A 58 10.87 -2.94 -15.66
CA VAL A 58 10.89 -1.98 -14.55
C VAL A 58 10.55 -2.66 -13.23
N ALA A 59 9.66 -3.66 -13.22
CA ALA A 59 9.35 -4.43 -12.02
C ALA A 59 10.59 -5.18 -11.48
N MET A 60 11.39 -5.82 -12.35
CA MET A 60 12.64 -6.50 -11.94
C MET A 60 13.59 -5.55 -11.23
N VAL A 61 13.89 -4.40 -11.85
CA VAL A 61 14.78 -3.42 -11.24
C VAL A 61 14.16 -2.82 -9.99
N SER A 62 12.86 -2.56 -9.99
CA SER A 62 12.12 -2.00 -8.85
C SER A 62 12.22 -2.89 -7.61
N ILE A 63 12.25 -4.22 -7.75
CA ILE A 63 12.45 -5.13 -6.61
C ILE A 63 13.82 -4.90 -5.98
N ILE A 64 14.87 -4.73 -6.78
CA ILE A 64 16.20 -4.49 -6.22
C ILE A 64 16.28 -3.08 -5.63
N THR A 65 15.80 -2.07 -6.35
CA THR A 65 15.88 -0.69 -5.88
C THR A 65 14.99 -0.44 -4.67
N ASN A 66 13.80 -1.02 -4.58
CA ASN A 66 12.92 -0.88 -3.41
C ASN A 66 13.53 -1.53 -2.16
N PHE A 67 14.25 -2.64 -2.31
CA PHE A 67 15.04 -3.22 -1.22
C PHE A 67 16.12 -2.24 -0.75
N ILE A 68 16.87 -1.67 -1.69
CA ILE A 68 17.95 -0.71 -1.42
C ILE A 68 17.43 0.58 -0.78
N ILE A 69 16.24 1.06 -1.19
CA ILE A 69 15.57 2.23 -0.60
C ILE A 69 15.33 2.07 0.90
N LEU A 70 15.14 0.85 1.42
CA LEU A 70 14.94 0.63 2.86
C LEU A 70 16.14 1.10 3.68
N PHE A 71 17.35 0.87 3.18
CA PHE A 71 18.60 1.31 3.81
C PHE A 71 18.85 2.81 3.67
N ARG A 72 18.16 3.47 2.73
CA ARG A 72 18.37 4.89 2.46
C ARG A 72 17.89 5.78 3.61
N ASP A 73 16.67 5.56 4.07
CA ASP A 73 16.08 6.35 5.16
C ASP A 73 16.57 5.84 6.52
N MET A 74 16.83 4.53 6.66
CA MET A 74 17.12 3.88 7.95
C MET A 74 16.16 4.33 9.07
N GLY A 75 14.91 4.71 8.78
CA GLY A 75 13.97 5.25 9.76
C GLY A 75 14.31 6.64 10.34
N LEU A 76 15.31 7.34 9.81
CA LEU A 76 15.77 8.65 10.30
C LEU A 76 14.73 9.75 10.07
N THR A 77 13.91 9.66 9.01
CA THR A 77 12.76 10.55 8.80
C THR A 77 11.77 10.43 9.96
N GLN A 78 11.42 9.21 10.37
CA GLN A 78 10.49 8.98 11.50
C GLN A 78 11.10 9.39 12.84
N ALA A 79 12.39 9.11 13.05
CA ALA A 79 13.12 9.54 14.25
C ALA A 79 13.11 11.08 14.41
N THR A 80 13.20 11.80 13.28
CA THR A 80 13.14 13.27 13.24
C THR A 80 11.73 13.78 13.57
N ILE A 81 10.69 13.16 12.98
CA ILE A 81 9.29 13.56 13.19
C ILE A 81 8.85 13.35 14.65
N GLN A 82 9.26 12.24 15.27
CA GLN A 82 8.83 11.85 16.62
C GLN A 82 9.55 12.61 17.75
N ARG A 83 10.64 13.33 17.44
CA ARG A 83 11.41 14.02 18.47
C ARG A 83 10.76 15.36 18.84
N GLU A 84 10.49 15.54 20.12
CA GLU A 84 9.89 16.78 20.65
C GLU A 84 10.75 18.01 20.34
N THR A 85 12.06 17.93 20.62
CA THR A 85 13.02 19.00 20.35
C THR A 85 14.18 18.46 19.52
N ILE A 86 14.53 19.18 18.46
CA ILE A 86 15.64 18.83 17.59
C ILE A 86 16.36 20.11 17.15
N SER A 87 17.68 20.10 17.25
CA SER A 87 18.52 21.22 16.84
C SER A 87 18.79 21.19 15.34
N GLU A 88 19.03 22.36 14.75
CA GLU A 88 19.41 22.48 13.35
C GLU A 88 20.69 21.72 13.00
N LYS A 89 21.63 21.60 13.96
CA LYS A 89 22.86 20.81 13.78
C LYS A 89 22.56 19.31 13.71
N GLU A 90 21.63 18.81 14.52
CA GLU A 90 21.18 17.41 14.43
C GLU A 90 20.53 17.14 13.07
N VAL A 91 19.61 18.00 12.62
CA VAL A 91 18.96 17.83 11.31
C VAL A 91 19.97 17.92 10.16
N SER A 92 20.93 18.83 10.24
CA SER A 92 22.01 18.92 9.25
C SER A 92 22.88 17.67 9.22
N ASN A 93 23.25 17.12 10.39
CA ASN A 93 24.00 15.85 10.47
C ASN A 93 23.19 14.67 9.91
N LEU A 94 21.88 14.61 10.21
CA LEU A 94 20.99 13.59 9.67
C LEU A 94 20.82 13.74 8.14
N PHE A 95 20.79 14.96 7.62
CA PHE A 95 20.76 15.22 6.17
C PHE A 95 22.01 14.69 5.50
N TRP A 96 23.21 15.03 6.01
CA TRP A 96 24.46 14.57 5.42
C TRP A 96 24.62 13.05 5.51
N LEU A 97 24.16 12.43 6.61
CA LEU A 97 24.13 10.97 6.72
C LEU A 97 23.19 10.35 5.67
N ASN A 98 21.96 10.85 5.53
CA ASN A 98 21.02 10.37 4.52
C ASN A 98 21.57 10.55 3.09
N LEU A 99 22.18 11.71 2.80
CA LEU A 99 22.75 12.00 1.49
C LEU A 99 23.94 11.08 1.19
N LEU A 100 24.83 10.86 2.16
CA LEU A 100 25.97 9.94 2.04
C LEU A 100 25.47 8.50 1.79
N LEU A 101 24.53 8.01 2.60
CA LEU A 101 23.94 6.69 2.42
C LEU A 101 23.28 6.57 1.04
N SER A 102 22.51 7.58 0.62
CA SER A 102 21.85 7.60 -0.69
C SER A 102 22.86 7.59 -1.84
N ALA A 103 23.97 8.31 -1.70
CA ALA A 103 25.06 8.31 -2.68
C ALA A 103 25.77 6.95 -2.75
N LEU A 104 26.07 6.34 -1.61
CA LEU A 104 26.67 5.00 -1.55
C LEU A 104 25.75 3.94 -2.16
N LEU A 105 24.45 4.00 -1.85
CA LEU A 105 23.45 3.08 -2.38
C LEU A 105 23.20 3.31 -3.87
N ALA A 106 23.15 4.56 -4.34
CA ALA A 106 23.10 4.88 -5.76
C ALA A 106 24.34 4.35 -6.50
N GLY A 107 25.53 4.57 -5.94
CA GLY A 107 26.78 4.01 -6.46
C GLY A 107 26.77 2.49 -6.51
N LEU A 108 26.25 1.83 -5.47
CA LEU A 108 26.10 0.38 -5.40
C LEU A 108 25.13 -0.15 -6.48
N VAL A 109 24.00 0.52 -6.71
CA VAL A 109 23.07 0.17 -7.80
C VAL A 109 23.73 0.35 -9.16
N CYS A 110 24.42 1.47 -9.37
CA CYS A 110 25.06 1.76 -10.64
C CYS A 110 26.19 0.78 -10.94
N ALA A 111 27.07 0.51 -9.97
CA ALA A 111 28.15 -0.46 -10.10
C ALA A 111 27.64 -1.90 -10.19
N GLY A 112 26.54 -2.22 -9.50
CA GLY A 112 25.86 -3.51 -9.56
C GLY A 112 24.99 -3.70 -10.80
N SER A 113 24.73 -2.66 -11.60
CA SER A 113 23.83 -2.75 -12.76
C SER A 113 24.22 -3.81 -13.80
N PRO A 114 25.51 -4.08 -14.10
CA PRO A 114 25.89 -5.19 -14.98
C PRO A 114 25.57 -6.55 -14.36
N LEU A 115 25.76 -6.69 -13.04
CA LEU A 115 25.41 -7.92 -12.31
C LEU A 115 23.90 -8.16 -12.32
N ILE A 116 23.09 -7.10 -12.19
CA ILE A 116 21.63 -7.21 -12.29
C ILE A 116 21.22 -7.70 -13.69
N ALA A 117 21.80 -7.11 -14.73
CA ALA A 117 21.54 -7.51 -16.11
C ALA A 117 21.96 -8.96 -16.39
N LEU A 118 23.11 -9.39 -15.87
CA LEU A 118 23.58 -10.78 -15.98
C LEU A 118 22.72 -11.75 -15.19
N PHE A 119 22.34 -11.40 -13.95
CA PHE A 119 21.53 -12.25 -13.07
C PHE A 119 20.17 -12.61 -13.67
N TYR A 120 19.52 -11.65 -14.33
CA TYR A 120 18.25 -11.87 -15.02
C TYR A 120 18.39 -12.22 -16.51
N GLY A 121 19.60 -12.21 -17.06
CA GLY A 121 19.84 -12.42 -18.50
C GLY A 121 19.23 -11.36 -19.41
N GLU A 122 19.07 -10.12 -18.93
CA GLU A 122 18.38 -9.04 -19.65
C GLU A 122 19.22 -7.74 -19.71
N PRO A 123 19.88 -7.46 -20.84
CA PRO A 123 20.78 -6.31 -21.00
C PRO A 123 20.11 -4.95 -20.79
N ARG A 124 18.80 -4.83 -21.07
CA ARG A 124 18.06 -3.56 -20.89
C ARG A 124 18.03 -3.11 -19.43
N LEU A 125 18.15 -4.04 -18.47
CA LEU A 125 18.16 -3.72 -17.03
C LEU A 125 19.34 -2.85 -16.63
N LEU A 126 20.45 -2.88 -17.37
CA LEU A 126 21.62 -2.03 -17.09
C LEU A 126 21.23 -0.56 -17.10
N LYS A 127 20.64 -0.08 -18.20
CA LYS A 127 20.27 1.34 -18.36
C LYS A 127 19.14 1.76 -17.41
N ILE A 128 18.18 0.86 -17.17
CA ILE A 128 17.08 1.09 -16.23
C ILE A 128 17.64 1.24 -14.80
N SER A 129 18.56 0.36 -14.39
CA SER A 129 19.19 0.39 -13.07
C SER A 129 20.01 1.66 -12.86
N LEU A 130 20.76 2.13 -13.87
CA LEU A 130 21.48 3.40 -13.78
C LEU A 130 20.54 4.59 -13.56
N ALA A 131 19.45 4.67 -14.33
CA ALA A 131 18.48 5.76 -14.21
C ALA A 131 17.75 5.78 -12.85
N LEU A 132 17.33 4.61 -12.38
CA LEU A 132 16.69 4.48 -11.07
C LEU A 132 17.69 4.67 -9.91
N GLY A 133 18.94 4.23 -10.08
CA GLY A 133 20.02 4.48 -9.13
C GLY A 133 20.26 5.97 -8.89
N LEU A 134 20.28 6.78 -9.95
CA LEU A 134 20.41 8.24 -9.83
C LEU A 134 19.24 8.87 -9.05
N SER A 135 18.02 8.32 -9.22
CA SER A 135 16.84 8.78 -8.49
C SER A 135 16.99 8.58 -6.97
N LEU A 136 17.71 7.53 -6.53
CA LEU A 136 17.97 7.28 -5.10
C LEU A 136 18.74 8.42 -4.44
N PHE A 137 19.75 8.95 -5.12
CA PHE A 137 20.56 10.06 -4.64
C PHE A 137 19.72 11.32 -4.44
N VAL A 138 18.90 11.67 -5.44
CA VAL A 138 18.01 12.82 -5.39
C VAL A 138 17.02 12.71 -4.24
N GLU A 139 16.37 11.55 -4.07
CA GLU A 139 15.42 11.34 -2.99
C GLU A 139 16.06 11.48 -1.60
N GLY A 140 17.30 11.01 -1.44
CA GLY A 140 18.09 11.17 -0.22
C GLY A 140 18.21 12.62 0.26
N SER A 141 18.36 13.55 -0.68
CA SER A 141 18.45 14.98 -0.40
C SER A 141 17.13 15.60 0.10
N THR A 142 16.00 14.89 -0.04
CA THR A 142 14.67 15.43 0.32
C THR A 142 14.13 14.89 1.64
N LEU A 143 14.76 13.85 2.20
CA LEU A 143 14.24 13.12 3.37
C LEU A 143 14.05 14.05 4.58
N GLN A 144 15.06 14.87 4.91
CA GLN A 144 14.99 15.77 6.05
C GLN A 144 14.06 16.97 5.81
N HIS A 145 13.97 17.51 4.59
CA HIS A 145 12.97 18.54 4.26
C HIS A 145 11.55 18.03 4.46
N ARG A 146 11.26 16.80 4.00
CA ARG A 146 9.96 16.14 4.23
C ARG A 146 9.73 15.88 5.72
N ALA A 147 10.74 15.44 6.45
CA ALA A 147 10.66 15.23 7.90
C ALA A 147 10.32 16.52 8.65
N LEU A 148 10.98 17.63 8.32
CA LEU A 148 10.74 18.95 8.91
C LEU A 148 9.32 19.46 8.60
N MET A 149 8.87 19.38 7.34
CA MET A 149 7.50 19.76 6.98
C MET A 149 6.46 18.89 7.70
N ALA A 150 6.67 17.57 7.78
CA ALA A 150 5.76 16.65 8.46
C ALA A 150 5.72 16.91 9.97
N ARG A 151 6.88 17.12 10.60
CA ARG A 151 6.99 17.49 12.03
C ARG A 151 6.22 18.77 12.36
N ASN A 152 6.27 19.76 11.46
CA ASN A 152 5.60 21.05 11.64
C ASN A 152 4.14 21.06 11.14
N LEU A 153 3.59 19.89 10.82
CA LEU A 153 2.22 19.72 10.31
C LEU A 153 1.95 20.50 9.01
N GLU A 154 2.98 20.79 8.23
CA GLU A 154 2.91 21.47 6.93
C GLU A 154 2.52 20.50 5.81
N PHE A 155 1.52 19.65 6.07
CA PHE A 155 1.07 18.62 5.13
C PHE A 155 0.58 19.18 3.79
N LYS A 156 0.15 20.45 3.76
CA LYS A 156 -0.19 21.15 2.52
C LYS A 156 1.01 21.29 1.60
N ALA A 157 2.18 21.62 2.14
CA ALA A 157 3.39 21.73 1.34
C ALA A 157 3.80 20.36 0.78
N ILE A 158 3.73 19.32 1.61
CA ILE A 158 3.98 17.93 1.18
C ILE A 158 3.01 17.52 0.06
N ALA A 159 1.72 17.77 0.24
CA ALA A 159 0.68 17.45 -0.73
C ALA A 159 0.91 18.16 -2.08
N ILE A 160 1.22 19.46 -2.06
CA ILE A 160 1.51 20.23 -3.28
C ILE A 160 2.72 19.66 -4.02
N ALA A 161 3.82 19.37 -3.30
CA ALA A 161 5.01 18.78 -3.89
C ALA A 161 4.71 17.43 -4.57
N GLU A 162 3.92 16.57 -3.93
CA GLU A 162 3.58 15.26 -4.48
C GLU A 162 2.60 15.31 -5.66
N ILE A 163 1.62 16.21 -5.63
CA ILE A 163 0.65 16.37 -6.73
C ILE A 163 1.33 16.96 -7.97
N ILE A 164 2.13 18.03 -7.82
CA ILE A 164 2.86 18.64 -8.94
C ILE A 164 3.81 17.61 -9.57
N ALA A 165 4.55 16.87 -8.73
CA ALA A 165 5.44 15.80 -9.19
C ALA A 165 4.68 14.70 -9.94
N ALA A 166 3.52 14.27 -9.42
CA ALA A 166 2.72 13.22 -10.06
C ALA A 166 2.14 13.67 -11.41
N ILE A 167 1.72 14.93 -11.55
CA ILE A 167 1.22 15.49 -12.81
C ILE A 167 2.35 15.60 -13.84
N ALA A 168 3.51 16.12 -13.43
CA ALA A 168 4.68 16.22 -14.30
C ALA A 168 5.16 14.83 -14.75
N ALA A 169 5.23 13.88 -13.82
CA ALA A 169 5.59 12.49 -14.10
C ALA A 169 4.62 11.80 -15.05
N ALA A 170 3.31 11.97 -14.84
CA ALA A 170 2.28 11.42 -15.72
C ALA A 170 2.40 11.99 -17.14
N SER A 171 2.59 13.30 -17.26
CA SER A 171 2.74 13.99 -18.54
C SER A 171 3.99 13.51 -19.28
N ALA A 172 5.13 13.42 -18.59
CA ALA A 172 6.37 12.91 -19.16
C ALA A 172 6.26 11.44 -19.60
N ALA A 173 5.64 10.59 -18.78
CA ALA A 173 5.45 9.19 -19.07
C ALA A 173 4.52 8.97 -20.28
N ILE A 174 3.36 9.64 -20.30
CA ILE A 174 2.41 9.53 -21.40
C ILE A 174 3.02 10.09 -22.69
N GLY A 175 3.71 11.24 -22.62
CA GLY A 175 4.43 11.82 -23.76
C GLY A 175 5.47 10.86 -24.33
N ALA A 176 6.32 10.29 -23.47
CA ALA A 176 7.30 9.29 -23.89
C ALA A 176 6.65 8.01 -24.48
N ALA A 177 5.52 7.58 -23.93
CA ALA A 177 4.79 6.41 -24.43
C ALA A 177 4.22 6.67 -25.84
N ILE A 178 3.65 7.86 -26.07
CA ILE A 178 3.12 8.27 -27.39
C ILE A 178 4.25 8.39 -28.41
N LEU A 179 5.43 8.86 -28.00
CA LEU A 179 6.64 8.90 -28.84
C LEU A 179 7.26 7.52 -29.10
N GLY A 180 6.68 6.43 -28.57
CA GLY A 180 7.14 5.07 -28.80
C GLY A 180 8.35 4.65 -27.95
N TRP A 181 8.67 5.37 -26.87
CA TRP A 181 9.85 5.09 -26.04
C TRP A 181 9.68 3.87 -25.10
N SER A 182 8.59 3.11 -25.23
CA SER A 182 8.41 1.80 -24.58
C SER A 182 8.66 1.88 -23.06
N TYR A 183 9.53 1.04 -22.49
CA TYR A 183 9.82 0.98 -21.05
C TYR A 183 10.38 2.29 -20.48
N TRP A 184 11.00 3.16 -21.29
CA TRP A 184 11.50 4.45 -20.82
C TRP A 184 10.39 5.37 -20.35
N ALA A 185 9.16 5.23 -20.86
CA ALA A 185 8.02 5.99 -20.35
C ALA A 185 7.80 5.76 -18.85
N ILE A 186 7.93 4.51 -18.40
CA ILE A 186 7.78 4.14 -16.99
C ILE A 186 8.99 4.63 -16.18
N VAL A 187 10.20 4.55 -16.75
CA VAL A 187 11.42 5.08 -16.11
C VAL A 187 11.32 6.61 -15.92
N PHE A 188 10.90 7.34 -16.96
CA PHE A 188 10.69 8.78 -16.88
C PHE A 188 9.60 9.16 -15.89
N GLN A 189 8.55 8.35 -15.76
CA GLN A 189 7.55 8.56 -14.71
C GLN A 189 8.22 8.63 -13.33
N THR A 190 9.08 7.67 -13.00
CA THR A 190 9.78 7.63 -11.71
C THR A 190 10.79 8.78 -11.58
N VAL A 191 11.67 8.95 -12.57
CA VAL A 191 12.75 9.95 -12.54
C VAL A 191 12.19 11.38 -12.45
N VAL A 192 11.21 11.72 -13.30
CA VAL A 192 10.58 13.05 -13.29
C VAL A 192 9.80 13.29 -12.00
N SER A 193 9.07 12.28 -11.50
CA SER A 193 8.41 12.36 -10.19
C SER A 193 9.42 12.72 -9.09
N THR A 194 10.54 12.02 -9.04
CA THR A 194 11.58 12.23 -8.04
C THR A 194 12.23 13.61 -8.16
N LEU A 195 12.61 14.03 -9.37
CA LEU A 195 13.25 15.33 -9.61
C LEU A 195 12.31 16.49 -9.29
N VAL A 196 11.07 16.46 -9.80
CA VAL A 196 10.09 17.53 -9.57
C VAL A 196 9.69 17.59 -8.10
N ALA A 197 9.47 16.42 -7.45
CA ALA A 197 9.18 16.40 -6.03
C ALA A 197 10.33 17.00 -5.21
N ALA A 198 11.58 16.72 -5.58
CA ALA A 198 12.73 17.33 -4.92
C ALA A 198 12.76 18.84 -5.11
N LEU A 199 12.64 19.33 -6.35
CA LEU A 199 12.64 20.77 -6.64
C LEU A 199 11.56 21.51 -5.87
N VAL A 200 10.31 21.00 -5.87
CA VAL A 200 9.20 21.63 -5.14
C VAL A 200 9.41 21.53 -3.63
N CYS A 201 9.97 20.43 -3.12
CA CYS A 201 10.29 20.26 -1.71
C CYS A 201 11.33 21.29 -1.23
N PHE A 202 12.41 21.49 -1.99
CA PHE A 202 13.43 22.51 -1.70
C PHE A 202 12.91 23.94 -1.83
N TRP A 203 11.89 24.16 -2.67
CA TRP A 203 11.25 25.46 -2.82
C TRP A 203 10.30 25.76 -1.65
N LEU A 204 9.51 24.78 -1.21
CA LEU A 204 8.52 24.95 -0.14
C LEU A 204 9.12 24.89 1.27
N CYS A 205 10.22 24.15 1.47
CA CYS A 205 10.93 24.07 2.74
C CYS A 205 12.22 24.93 2.63
N PRO A 206 12.22 26.17 3.13
CA PRO A 206 13.34 27.10 2.95
C PRO A 206 14.61 26.72 3.74
N TRP A 207 14.55 25.67 4.57
CA TRP A 207 15.69 25.19 5.33
C TRP A 207 16.82 24.69 4.41
N ARG A 208 18.06 25.05 4.75
CA ARG A 208 19.27 24.61 4.07
C ARG A 208 20.20 23.89 5.06
N PRO A 209 20.77 22.73 4.70
CA PRO A 209 21.67 21.99 5.57
C PRO A 209 22.93 22.79 5.86
N LYS A 210 23.29 22.92 7.14
CA LYS A 210 24.59 23.46 7.57
C LYS A 210 25.67 22.37 7.49
N SER A 211 26.94 22.76 7.57
CA SER A 211 28.06 21.82 7.57
C SER A 211 27.97 20.79 8.70
N TYR A 212 28.43 19.57 8.43
CA TYR A 212 28.45 18.47 9.40
C TYR A 212 29.23 18.83 10.67
N SER A 213 28.62 18.61 11.84
CA SER A 213 29.18 18.90 13.16
C SER A 213 29.54 17.61 13.89
N LYS A 214 30.84 17.32 14.05
CA LYS A 214 31.33 16.15 14.83
C LYS A 214 30.93 16.20 16.31
N LYS A 215 30.66 17.39 16.86
CA LYS A 215 30.32 17.59 18.28
C LYS A 215 28.85 17.25 18.59
N THR A 216 28.02 17.07 17.57
CA THR A 216 26.58 16.84 17.73
C THR A 216 26.27 15.36 17.53
N SER A 217 25.87 14.66 18.59
CA SER A 217 25.59 13.23 18.55
C SER A 217 24.24 12.94 17.87
N ILE A 218 24.25 12.06 16.87
CA ILE A 218 23.04 11.53 16.22
C ILE A 218 22.78 10.05 16.55
N ARG A 219 23.51 9.49 17.52
CA ARG A 219 23.49 8.04 17.84
C ARG A 219 22.11 7.54 18.24
N ALA A 220 21.33 8.35 18.96
CA ALA A 220 19.98 8.00 19.38
C ALA A 220 19.04 7.80 18.16
N TYR A 221 19.14 8.68 17.16
CA TYR A 221 18.35 8.58 15.92
C TYR A 221 18.72 7.33 15.11
N VAL A 222 20.02 7.03 14.99
CA VAL A 222 20.50 5.82 14.32
C VAL A 222 20.05 4.55 15.05
N HIS A 223 20.06 4.55 16.39
CA HIS A 223 19.59 3.40 17.19
C HIS A 223 18.08 3.15 17.01
N TYR A 224 17.26 4.20 16.98
CA TYR A 224 15.85 4.07 16.64
C TYR A 224 15.68 3.52 15.23
N GLY A 225 16.45 4.09 14.30
CA GLY A 225 16.42 3.77 12.89
C GLY A 225 16.70 2.30 12.55
N LYS A 226 17.73 1.70 13.18
CA LYS A 226 18.08 0.28 12.95
C LYS A 226 16.95 -0.69 13.29
N ASN A 227 16.17 -0.41 14.34
CA ASN A 227 15.08 -1.30 14.77
C ASN A 227 13.93 -1.24 13.75
N LEU A 228 13.64 -0.03 13.25
CA LEU A 228 12.65 0.17 12.21
C LEU A 228 13.09 -0.43 10.87
N LEU A 229 14.37 -0.30 10.52
CA LEU A 229 14.95 -0.93 9.34
C LEU A 229 14.81 -2.46 9.39
N ALA A 230 15.13 -3.09 10.52
CA ALA A 230 14.99 -4.54 10.68
C ALA A 230 13.54 -5.00 10.46
N PHE A 231 12.56 -4.27 11.02
CA PHE A 231 11.15 -4.54 10.79
C PHE A 231 10.75 -4.38 9.31
N ASN A 232 11.22 -3.33 8.64
CA ASN A 232 10.92 -3.08 7.23
C ASN A 232 11.55 -4.13 6.31
N LEU A 233 12.75 -4.61 6.61
CA LEU A 233 13.43 -5.67 5.86
C LEU A 233 12.64 -6.98 5.92
N LEU A 234 12.19 -7.38 7.10
CA LEU A 234 11.36 -8.57 7.28
C LEU A 234 10.05 -8.48 6.46
N ASN A 235 9.38 -7.32 6.50
CA ASN A 235 8.16 -7.09 5.72
C ASN A 235 8.41 -7.07 4.20
N TYR A 236 9.57 -6.56 3.77
CA TYR A 236 9.91 -6.45 2.37
C TYR A 236 10.03 -7.82 1.70
N PHE A 237 10.83 -8.71 2.28
CA PHE A 237 10.99 -10.07 1.75
C PHE A 237 9.66 -10.82 1.78
N SER A 238 8.88 -10.69 2.85
CA SER A 238 7.55 -11.33 2.93
C SER A 238 6.61 -10.92 1.79
N ARG A 239 6.74 -9.71 1.24
CA ARG A 239 5.81 -9.16 0.23
C ARG A 239 6.32 -9.18 -1.21
N ASN A 240 7.62 -9.36 -1.42
CA ASN A 240 8.24 -9.26 -2.76
C ASN A 240 8.98 -10.52 -3.18
N THR A 241 9.02 -11.56 -2.33
CA THR A 241 9.68 -12.83 -2.70
C THR A 241 9.04 -13.47 -3.92
N ASP A 242 7.71 -13.38 -4.06
CA ASP A 242 6.97 -13.83 -5.23
C ASP A 242 7.46 -13.17 -6.54
N ASN A 243 7.52 -11.84 -6.56
CA ASN A 243 8.01 -11.07 -7.69
C ASN A 243 9.48 -11.39 -8.00
N LEU A 244 10.31 -11.55 -6.96
CA LEU A 244 11.72 -11.88 -7.10
C LEU A 244 11.92 -13.25 -7.76
N LEU A 245 11.21 -14.27 -7.28
CA LEU A 245 11.30 -15.65 -7.78
C LEU A 245 10.79 -15.76 -9.23
N ILE A 246 9.67 -15.11 -9.55
CA ILE A 246 9.11 -15.10 -10.90
C ILE A 246 10.06 -14.41 -11.88
N GLY A 247 10.58 -13.23 -11.52
CA GLY A 247 11.53 -12.52 -12.36
C GLY A 247 12.79 -13.34 -12.62
N TRP A 248 13.32 -13.99 -11.59
CA TRP A 248 14.58 -14.75 -11.71
C TRP A 248 14.44 -15.98 -12.62
N LYS A 249 13.40 -16.80 -12.42
CA LYS A 249 13.28 -18.07 -13.16
C LYS A 249 12.50 -17.97 -14.47
N TRP A 250 11.45 -17.15 -14.51
CA TRP A 250 10.51 -17.08 -15.65
C TRP A 250 10.63 -15.79 -16.46
N GLY A 251 11.50 -14.87 -16.04
CA GLY A 251 11.83 -13.68 -16.80
C GLY A 251 10.75 -12.60 -16.79
N VAL A 252 10.88 -11.71 -17.76
CA VAL A 252 10.25 -10.38 -17.77
C VAL A 252 8.74 -10.43 -18.02
N GLY A 253 8.28 -11.25 -18.97
CA GLY A 253 6.88 -11.31 -19.39
C GLY A 253 5.94 -11.78 -18.26
N PRO A 254 6.15 -12.98 -17.71
CA PRO A 254 5.35 -13.51 -16.60
C PRO A 254 5.36 -12.60 -15.36
N LEU A 255 6.50 -11.97 -15.05
CA LEU A 255 6.59 -11.01 -13.95
C LEU A 255 5.73 -9.77 -14.19
N GLY A 256 5.74 -9.21 -15.41
CA GLY A 256 4.92 -8.06 -15.77
C GLY A 256 3.43 -8.33 -15.60
N LEU A 257 2.97 -9.51 -16.05
CA LEU A 257 1.59 -9.96 -15.89
C LEU A 257 1.23 -10.16 -14.40
N TYR A 258 2.09 -10.85 -13.65
CA TYR A 258 1.90 -11.12 -12.23
C TYR A 258 1.82 -9.83 -11.41
N ALA A 259 2.78 -8.92 -11.58
CA ALA A 259 2.87 -7.68 -10.84
C ALA A 259 1.61 -6.81 -11.03
N ARG A 260 1.03 -6.79 -12.24
CA ARG A 260 -0.20 -6.03 -12.52
C ARG A 260 -1.46 -6.70 -11.98
N ALA A 261 -1.56 -8.03 -12.08
CA ALA A 261 -2.63 -8.77 -11.42
C ALA A 261 -2.62 -8.52 -9.91
N TYR A 262 -1.44 -8.63 -9.27
CA TYR A 262 -1.24 -8.35 -7.86
C TYR A 262 -1.60 -6.90 -7.49
N GLN A 263 -1.12 -5.92 -8.26
CA GLN A 263 -1.39 -4.50 -8.00
C GLN A 263 -2.89 -4.20 -8.02
N LEU A 264 -3.63 -4.72 -9.02
CA LEU A 264 -5.08 -4.51 -9.11
C LEU A 264 -5.82 -5.08 -7.89
N LEU A 265 -5.40 -6.25 -7.39
CA LEU A 265 -5.98 -6.87 -6.19
C LEU A 265 -5.66 -6.10 -4.91
N MET A 266 -4.49 -5.47 -4.81
CA MET A 266 -4.08 -4.72 -3.62
C MET A 266 -4.78 -3.36 -3.47
N LEU A 267 -5.26 -2.76 -4.56
CA LEU A 267 -5.95 -1.47 -4.54
C LEU A 267 -7.11 -1.45 -3.54
N PRO A 268 -8.16 -2.30 -3.67
CA PRO A 268 -9.29 -2.28 -2.74
C PRO A 268 -8.87 -2.61 -1.31
N ILE A 269 -7.90 -3.51 -1.12
CA ILE A 269 -7.38 -3.85 0.22
C ILE A 269 -6.86 -2.58 0.90
N SER A 270 -6.01 -1.82 0.22
CA SER A 270 -5.42 -0.60 0.79
C SER A 270 -6.45 0.47 1.15
N GLN A 271 -7.48 0.64 0.31
CA GLN A 271 -8.52 1.66 0.51
C GLN A 271 -9.47 1.32 1.65
N ILE A 272 -9.73 0.03 1.90
CA ILE A 272 -10.55 -0.42 3.02
C ILE A 272 -9.71 -0.44 4.31
N ASN A 273 -8.55 -1.07 4.28
CA ASN A 273 -7.78 -1.39 5.49
C ASN A 273 -7.19 -0.15 6.20
N GLY A 274 -6.75 0.85 5.43
CA GLY A 274 -6.09 2.04 5.98
C GLY A 274 -6.99 2.85 6.93
N PRO A 275 -8.15 3.35 6.47
CA PRO A 275 -9.09 4.10 7.31
C PRO A 275 -9.60 3.27 8.50
N MET A 276 -9.93 2.00 8.28
CA MET A 276 -10.46 1.12 9.34
C MET A 276 -9.48 0.98 10.50
N THR A 277 -8.19 0.83 10.21
CA THR A 277 -7.16 0.69 11.25
C THR A 277 -7.04 1.94 12.12
N LYS A 278 -7.12 3.13 11.52
CA LYS A 278 -7.02 4.40 12.26
C LYS A 278 -8.16 4.60 13.27
N VAL A 279 -9.34 4.06 12.98
CA VAL A 279 -10.52 4.17 13.85
C VAL A 279 -10.56 3.03 14.86
N MET A 280 -10.34 1.79 14.39
CA MET A 280 -10.58 0.61 15.20
C MET A 280 -9.49 0.34 16.23
N LEU A 281 -8.22 0.60 15.90
CA LEU A 281 -7.13 0.30 16.81
C LEU A 281 -7.25 1.12 18.13
N PRO A 282 -7.43 2.46 18.11
CA PRO A 282 -7.63 3.21 19.35
C PRO A 282 -8.89 2.84 20.12
N ALA A 283 -9.99 2.54 19.41
CA ALA A 283 -11.25 2.15 20.03
C ALA A 283 -11.11 0.82 20.80
N LEU A 284 -10.48 -0.18 20.18
CA LEU A 284 -10.22 -1.47 20.81
C LEU A 284 -9.23 -1.36 21.97
N SER A 285 -8.19 -0.52 21.87
CA SER A 285 -7.24 -0.30 22.96
C SER A 285 -7.87 0.31 24.21
N ARG A 286 -8.91 1.15 24.06
CA ARG A 286 -9.65 1.70 25.22
C ARG A 286 -10.54 0.68 25.91
N LEU A 287 -10.90 -0.39 25.21
CA LEU A 287 -11.77 -1.46 25.70
C LEU A 287 -10.99 -2.67 26.23
N GLN A 288 -9.66 -2.57 26.41
CA GLN A 288 -8.82 -3.66 26.93
C GLN A 288 -9.33 -4.24 28.26
N ASN A 289 -9.93 -3.40 29.11
CA ASN A 289 -10.44 -3.77 30.42
C ASN A 289 -11.94 -4.13 30.43
N ASP A 290 -12.62 -4.10 29.27
CA ASP A 290 -14.03 -4.49 29.10
C ASP A 290 -14.13 -5.58 28.02
N PRO A 291 -14.02 -6.87 28.40
CA PRO A 291 -14.03 -7.99 27.44
C PRO A 291 -15.29 -8.04 26.55
N GLU A 292 -16.46 -7.76 27.12
CA GLU A 292 -17.73 -7.79 26.38
C GLU A 292 -17.86 -6.60 25.43
N GLY A 293 -17.48 -5.39 25.87
CA GLY A 293 -17.41 -4.21 25.01
C GLY A 293 -16.41 -4.38 23.88
N TYR A 294 -15.24 -4.96 24.17
CA TYR A 294 -14.23 -5.30 23.18
C TYR A 294 -14.79 -6.25 22.12
N ARG A 295 -15.38 -7.38 22.57
CA ARG A 295 -15.95 -8.40 21.69
C ARG A 295 -17.01 -7.84 20.76
N ARG A 296 -17.97 -7.07 21.29
CA ARG A 296 -19.02 -6.42 20.48
C ARG A 296 -18.44 -5.46 19.45
N SER A 297 -17.47 -4.63 19.86
CA SER A 297 -16.81 -3.66 18.97
C SER A 297 -15.99 -4.35 17.88
N TYR A 298 -15.30 -5.43 18.23
CA TYR A 298 -14.52 -6.24 17.29
C TYR A 298 -15.41 -6.91 16.25
N ILE A 299 -16.49 -7.59 16.66
CA ILE A 299 -17.47 -8.22 15.75
C ILE A 299 -18.02 -7.20 14.75
N LYS A 300 -18.40 -6.01 15.25
CA LYS A 300 -18.90 -4.92 14.40
C LYS A 300 -17.86 -4.47 13.37
N ALA A 301 -16.61 -4.34 13.78
CA ALA A 301 -15.52 -3.94 12.90
C ALA A 301 -15.22 -4.99 11.82
N VAL A 302 -15.13 -6.26 12.21
CA VAL A 302 -14.92 -7.37 11.27
C VAL A 302 -16.07 -7.44 10.26
N ARG A 303 -17.32 -7.31 10.73
CA ARG A 303 -18.49 -7.28 9.86
C ARG A 303 -18.41 -6.15 8.84
N MET A 304 -17.98 -4.96 9.25
CA MET A 304 -17.85 -3.82 8.34
C MET A 304 -16.75 -4.02 7.30
N VAL A 305 -15.60 -4.56 7.69
CA VAL A 305 -14.52 -4.92 6.76
C VAL A 305 -15.02 -5.96 5.76
N ALA A 306 -15.68 -7.02 6.23
CA ALA A 306 -16.23 -8.07 5.38
C ALA A 306 -17.30 -7.53 4.42
N PHE A 307 -18.22 -6.70 4.91
CA PHE A 307 -19.26 -6.07 4.09
C PHE A 307 -18.68 -5.19 2.97
N CYS A 308 -17.55 -4.52 3.20
CA CYS A 308 -16.90 -3.73 2.16
C CYS A 308 -16.06 -4.58 1.20
N SER A 309 -15.37 -5.59 1.72
CA SER A 309 -14.37 -6.35 0.93
C SER A 309 -14.97 -7.54 0.17
N PHE A 310 -15.89 -8.29 0.78
CA PHE A 310 -16.45 -9.50 0.16
C PHE A 310 -17.13 -9.21 -1.18
N PRO A 311 -17.97 -8.17 -1.30
CA PRO A 311 -18.53 -7.75 -2.58
C PRO A 311 -17.47 -7.52 -3.65
N VAL A 312 -16.42 -6.77 -3.32
CA VAL A 312 -15.39 -6.38 -4.29
C VAL A 312 -14.63 -7.60 -4.82
N PHE A 313 -14.25 -8.53 -3.95
CA PHE A 313 -13.52 -9.73 -4.36
C PHE A 313 -14.41 -10.77 -5.03
N ALA A 314 -15.66 -10.91 -4.61
CA ALA A 314 -16.61 -11.80 -5.28
C ALA A 314 -16.93 -11.30 -6.69
N PHE A 315 -17.16 -9.99 -6.87
CA PHE A 315 -17.29 -9.38 -8.18
C PHE A 315 -16.02 -9.59 -9.02
N SER A 316 -14.85 -9.45 -8.40
CA SER A 316 -13.56 -9.70 -9.06
C SER A 316 -13.39 -11.15 -9.52
N ALA A 317 -13.94 -12.12 -8.78
CA ALA A 317 -13.94 -13.52 -9.16
C ALA A 317 -14.92 -13.86 -10.29
N LEU A 318 -16.04 -13.13 -10.39
CA LEU A 318 -17.05 -13.34 -11.43
C LEU A 318 -16.71 -12.67 -12.76
N MET A 319 -15.93 -11.59 -12.72
CA MET A 319 -15.59 -10.77 -13.89
C MET A 319 -14.09 -10.53 -14.08
N PRO A 320 -13.21 -11.55 -13.95
CA PRO A 320 -11.77 -11.32 -13.94
C PRO A 320 -11.26 -10.86 -15.31
N SER A 321 -11.75 -11.44 -16.41
CA SER A 321 -11.36 -11.05 -17.77
C SER A 321 -11.82 -9.64 -18.11
N GLU A 322 -13.04 -9.28 -17.74
CA GLU A 322 -13.58 -7.95 -18.00
C GLU A 322 -12.86 -6.89 -17.18
N ILE A 323 -12.56 -7.15 -15.90
CA ILE A 323 -11.79 -6.23 -15.07
C ILE A 323 -10.40 -5.99 -15.66
N ILE A 324 -9.68 -7.06 -16.05
CA ILE A 324 -8.34 -6.92 -16.64
C ILE A 324 -8.40 -6.19 -17.98
N ARG A 325 -9.35 -6.54 -18.88
CA ARG A 325 -9.48 -5.90 -20.20
C ARG A 325 -9.94 -4.45 -20.10
N LEU A 326 -10.85 -4.12 -19.18
CA LEU A 326 -11.30 -2.74 -18.97
C LEU A 326 -10.20 -1.89 -18.34
N ALA A 327 -9.50 -2.42 -17.35
CA ALA A 327 -8.44 -1.68 -16.67
C ALA A 327 -7.20 -1.55 -17.57
N LEU A 328 -6.63 -2.67 -18.02
CA LEU A 328 -5.31 -2.71 -18.64
C LEU A 328 -5.37 -2.85 -20.17
N GLY A 329 -6.43 -3.48 -20.71
CA GLY A 329 -6.62 -3.71 -22.14
C GLY A 329 -6.41 -5.18 -22.56
N PRO A 330 -6.74 -5.55 -23.81
CA PRO A 330 -6.69 -6.93 -24.30
C PRO A 330 -5.29 -7.58 -24.27
N LYS A 331 -4.22 -6.78 -24.37
CA LYS A 331 -2.82 -7.26 -24.29
C LYS A 331 -2.48 -7.93 -22.95
N TRP A 332 -3.34 -7.77 -21.94
CA TRP A 332 -3.14 -8.26 -20.58
C TRP A 332 -3.92 -9.53 -20.28
N ASP A 333 -4.52 -10.19 -21.26
CA ASP A 333 -5.30 -11.42 -21.05
C ASP A 333 -4.50 -12.52 -20.33
N GLY A 334 -3.18 -12.59 -20.54
CA GLY A 334 -2.30 -13.51 -19.79
C GLY A 334 -2.25 -13.25 -18.27
N ALA A 335 -2.66 -12.08 -17.80
CA ALA A 335 -2.76 -11.75 -16.38
C ALA A 335 -4.06 -12.28 -15.74
N VAL A 336 -5.08 -12.62 -16.52
CA VAL A 336 -6.38 -13.13 -16.03
C VAL A 336 -6.21 -14.39 -15.17
N PRO A 337 -5.52 -15.46 -15.59
CA PRO A 337 -5.34 -16.65 -14.75
C PRO A 337 -4.52 -16.35 -13.49
N LEU A 338 -3.56 -15.42 -13.55
CA LEU A 338 -2.78 -14.99 -12.37
C LEU A 338 -3.64 -14.21 -11.39
N PHE A 339 -4.50 -13.33 -11.90
CA PHE A 339 -5.47 -12.58 -11.10
C PHE A 339 -6.42 -13.53 -10.37
N ILE A 340 -6.94 -14.54 -11.07
CA ILE A 340 -7.79 -15.58 -10.46
C ILE A 340 -7.01 -16.36 -9.38
N ALA A 341 -5.80 -16.79 -9.68
CA ALA A 341 -4.97 -17.55 -8.75
C ALA A 341 -4.62 -16.76 -7.48
N LEU A 342 -4.52 -15.43 -7.55
CA LEU A 342 -4.23 -14.55 -6.40
C LEU A 342 -5.46 -14.09 -5.61
N LEU A 343 -6.68 -14.23 -6.15
CA LEU A 343 -7.91 -13.80 -5.48
C LEU A 343 -8.12 -14.39 -4.08
N PRO A 344 -7.87 -15.70 -3.84
CA PRO A 344 -8.02 -16.26 -2.49
C PRO A 344 -7.08 -15.60 -1.47
N ALA A 345 -5.81 -15.37 -1.83
CA ALA A 345 -4.87 -14.63 -0.98
C ALA A 345 -5.38 -13.21 -0.67
N ALA A 346 -5.88 -12.51 -1.70
CA ALA A 346 -6.38 -11.13 -1.56
C ALA A 346 -7.62 -11.06 -0.65
N PHE A 347 -8.55 -12.00 -0.81
CA PHE A 347 -9.75 -12.13 0.02
C PHE A 347 -9.40 -12.33 1.50
N ILE A 348 -8.51 -13.28 1.80
CA ILE A 348 -8.02 -13.53 3.16
C ILE A 348 -7.21 -12.33 3.69
N GLY A 349 -6.44 -11.68 2.82
CA GLY A 349 -5.64 -10.50 3.13
C GLY A 349 -6.46 -9.32 3.69
N CYS A 350 -7.70 -9.15 3.24
CA CYS A 350 -8.61 -8.15 3.81
C CYS A 350 -8.97 -8.43 5.26
N LEU A 351 -9.15 -9.70 5.64
CA LEU A 351 -9.45 -10.07 7.02
C LEU A 351 -8.20 -10.19 7.91
N ASN A 352 -6.99 -10.28 7.33
CA ASN A 352 -5.75 -10.33 8.10
C ASN A 352 -5.48 -9.07 8.92
N ILE A 353 -6.08 -7.92 8.55
CA ILE A 353 -5.90 -6.71 9.33
C ILE A 353 -6.59 -6.78 10.70
N THR A 354 -7.68 -7.52 10.79
CA THR A 354 -8.47 -7.61 12.02
C THR A 354 -7.73 -8.41 13.08
N THR A 355 -6.94 -9.42 12.70
CA THR A 355 -6.04 -10.13 13.62
C THR A 355 -4.89 -9.24 14.07
N GLY A 356 -4.38 -8.38 13.17
CA GLY A 356 -3.39 -7.36 13.51
C GLY A 356 -3.89 -6.35 14.55
N TRP A 357 -5.18 -6.00 14.53
CA TRP A 357 -5.78 -5.15 15.56
C TRP A 357 -5.79 -5.80 16.93
N VAL A 358 -6.09 -7.11 17.01
CA VAL A 358 -6.09 -7.84 18.30
C VAL A 358 -4.71 -7.80 18.94
N PHE A 359 -3.66 -8.13 18.19
CA PHE A 359 -2.29 -8.12 18.73
C PHE A 359 -1.85 -6.72 19.19
N GLN A 360 -2.13 -5.69 18.39
CA GLN A 360 -1.72 -4.33 18.71
C GLN A 360 -2.56 -3.74 19.84
N SER A 361 -3.88 -3.96 19.85
CA SER A 361 -4.77 -3.40 20.86
C SER A 361 -4.65 -4.10 22.20
N LEU A 362 -4.13 -5.33 22.28
CA LEU A 362 -3.91 -6.04 23.54
C LEU A 362 -2.43 -6.04 23.95
N ASN A 363 -1.59 -5.27 23.27
CA ASN A 363 -0.14 -5.18 23.51
C ASN A 363 0.59 -6.53 23.44
N THR A 364 0.14 -7.44 22.57
CA THR A 364 0.73 -8.77 22.35
C THR A 364 1.51 -8.84 21.02
N ILE A 365 2.10 -7.72 20.59
CA ILE A 365 2.86 -7.59 19.34
C ILE A 365 3.98 -8.64 19.22
N ASN A 366 4.61 -9.03 20.34
CA ASN A 366 5.62 -10.09 20.35
C ASN A 366 5.09 -11.43 19.81
N ARG A 367 3.82 -11.75 20.06
CA ARG A 367 3.16 -12.95 19.51
C ARG A 367 2.92 -12.81 18.00
N GLN A 368 2.53 -11.62 17.53
CA GLN A 368 2.42 -11.34 16.10
C GLN A 368 3.75 -11.52 15.36
N VAL A 369 4.85 -11.05 15.95
CA VAL A 369 6.21 -11.23 15.39
C VAL A 369 6.59 -12.70 15.36
N LYS A 370 6.42 -13.45 16.46
CA LYS A 370 6.68 -14.90 16.51
C LYS A 370 5.89 -15.66 15.43
N TRP A 371 4.61 -15.35 15.27
CA TRP A 371 3.79 -15.96 14.23
C TRP A 371 4.28 -15.62 12.82
N THR A 372 4.65 -14.37 12.59
CA THR A 372 5.19 -13.92 11.29
C THR A 372 6.48 -14.67 10.95
N LEU A 373 7.37 -14.91 11.92
CA LEU A 373 8.59 -15.69 11.72
C LEU A 373 8.32 -17.15 11.33
N ILE A 374 7.17 -17.71 11.70
CA ILE A 374 6.75 -19.07 11.29
C ILE A 374 6.11 -19.04 9.90
N VAL A 375 5.24 -18.06 9.63
CA VAL A 375 4.46 -18.01 8.40
C VAL A 375 5.27 -17.64 7.18
N VAL A 376 6.20 -16.69 7.30
CA VAL A 376 6.98 -16.21 6.16
C VAL A 376 7.76 -17.36 5.48
N PRO A 377 8.52 -18.21 6.20
CA PRO A 377 9.16 -19.38 5.59
C PRO A 377 8.20 -20.33 4.89
N ILE A 378 7.01 -20.57 5.46
CA ILE A 378 6.00 -21.46 4.84
C ILE A 378 5.48 -20.86 3.54
N GLN A 379 5.21 -19.54 3.51
CA GLN A 379 4.80 -18.84 2.30
C GLN A 379 5.89 -18.88 1.22
N VAL A 380 7.14 -18.64 1.60
CA VAL A 380 8.29 -18.72 0.69
C VAL A 380 8.47 -20.14 0.16
N ALA A 381 8.33 -21.16 1.01
CA ALA A 381 8.39 -22.56 0.59
C ALA A 381 7.25 -22.91 -0.39
N ALA A 382 6.03 -22.46 -0.13
CA ALA A 382 4.89 -22.68 -1.03
C ALA A 382 5.10 -21.99 -2.39
N MET A 383 5.65 -20.77 -2.40
CA MET A 383 6.05 -20.08 -3.63
C MET A 383 7.14 -20.85 -4.38
N ALA A 384 8.15 -21.37 -3.67
CA ALA A 384 9.25 -22.15 -4.26
C ALA A 384 8.77 -23.49 -4.82
N ILE A 385 7.82 -24.16 -4.16
CA ILE A 385 7.16 -25.39 -4.66
C ILE A 385 6.32 -25.08 -5.90
N GLY A 386 5.67 -23.92 -5.95
CA GLY A 386 4.91 -23.45 -7.12
C GLY A 386 5.80 -23.00 -8.30
N LEU A 387 7.06 -22.67 -8.03
CA LEU A 387 7.99 -22.09 -8.99
C LEU A 387 8.25 -22.95 -10.25
N PRO A 388 8.27 -24.30 -10.24
CA PRO A 388 8.35 -25.11 -11.45
C PRO A 388 7.15 -24.99 -12.40
N PHE A 389 5.99 -24.53 -11.92
CA PHE A 389 4.75 -24.42 -12.72
C PHE A 389 4.50 -23.01 -13.28
N GLY A 390 5.53 -22.16 -13.37
CA GLY A 390 5.36 -20.79 -13.86
C GLY A 390 4.89 -19.79 -12.82
N ALA A 391 4.60 -18.58 -13.27
CA ALA A 391 4.03 -17.52 -12.42
C ALA A 391 2.67 -17.92 -11.82
N ILE A 392 1.90 -18.76 -12.53
CA ILE A 392 0.62 -19.27 -12.03
C ILE A 392 0.79 -20.24 -10.85
N GLY A 393 1.83 -21.08 -10.88
CA GLY A 393 2.19 -21.94 -9.77
C GLY A 393 2.59 -21.14 -8.53
N VAL A 394 3.39 -20.09 -8.71
CA VAL A 394 3.75 -19.17 -7.61
C VAL A 394 2.48 -18.51 -7.05
N ALA A 395 1.59 -17.98 -7.91
CA ALA A 395 0.33 -17.36 -7.50
C ALA A 395 -0.55 -18.30 -6.66
N TRP A 396 -0.73 -19.55 -7.11
CA TRP A 396 -1.46 -20.57 -6.34
C TRP A 396 -0.73 -20.95 -5.05
N GLY A 397 0.60 -21.05 -5.07
CA GLY A 397 1.41 -21.29 -3.87
C GLY A 397 1.16 -20.24 -2.80
N VAL A 398 1.13 -18.95 -3.17
CA VAL A 398 0.76 -17.85 -2.26
C VAL A 398 -0.66 -18.05 -1.72
N SER A 399 -1.64 -18.22 -2.60
CA SER A 399 -3.05 -18.36 -2.21
C SER A 399 -3.32 -19.56 -1.31
N ILE A 400 -2.78 -20.73 -1.64
CA ILE A 400 -2.93 -21.95 -0.84
C ILE A 400 -2.30 -21.74 0.54
N ALA A 401 -1.07 -21.20 0.60
CA ALA A 401 -0.42 -20.92 1.88
C ALA A 401 -1.23 -19.94 2.74
N PHE A 402 -1.73 -18.84 2.15
CA PHE A 402 -2.55 -17.86 2.87
C PHE A 402 -3.85 -18.48 3.41
N VAL A 403 -4.52 -19.32 2.63
CA VAL A 403 -5.77 -19.98 3.03
C VAL A 403 -5.53 -21.02 4.12
N LEU A 404 -4.55 -21.91 3.95
CA LEU A 404 -4.25 -22.98 4.90
C LEU A 404 -3.78 -22.44 6.25
N ILE A 405 -2.94 -21.40 6.25
CA ILE A 405 -2.39 -20.79 7.47
C ILE A 405 -3.45 -19.95 8.21
N ARG A 406 -4.55 -19.57 7.54
CA ARG A 406 -5.54 -18.64 8.12
C ARG A 406 -6.19 -19.20 9.39
N ILE A 407 -6.61 -20.46 9.38
CA ILE A 407 -7.29 -21.06 10.54
C ILE A 407 -6.34 -21.18 11.74
N PRO A 408 -5.12 -21.75 11.60
CA PRO A 408 -4.12 -21.73 12.67
C PRO A 408 -3.81 -20.32 13.18
N TYR A 409 -3.72 -19.33 12.27
CA TYR A 409 -3.44 -17.95 12.65
C TYR A 409 -4.54 -17.33 13.51
N LEU A 410 -5.80 -17.56 13.13
CA LEU A 410 -6.96 -17.14 13.92
C LEU A 410 -7.00 -17.83 15.28
N MET A 411 -6.73 -19.15 15.33
CA MET A 411 -6.68 -19.90 16.60
C MET A 411 -5.62 -19.35 17.53
N TYR A 412 -4.41 -19.12 17.00
CA TYR A 412 -3.32 -18.52 17.75
C TYR A 412 -3.68 -17.12 18.24
N THR A 413 -4.27 -16.29 17.39
CA THR A 413 -4.66 -14.90 17.75
C THR A 413 -5.71 -14.88 18.86
N TYR A 414 -6.73 -15.72 18.77
CA TYR A 414 -7.88 -15.70 19.67
C TYR A 414 -7.68 -16.44 21.00
N HIS A 415 -6.61 -17.23 21.13
CA HIS A 415 -6.36 -18.03 22.34
C HIS A 415 -6.29 -17.20 23.65
N GLU A 416 -5.78 -15.97 23.60
CA GLU A 416 -5.66 -15.08 24.77
C GLU A 416 -6.48 -13.79 24.60
N ALA A 417 -7.36 -13.75 23.61
CA ALA A 417 -8.17 -12.58 23.31
C ALA A 417 -9.60 -12.75 23.84
N PRO A 418 -10.31 -11.66 24.15
CA PRO A 418 -11.72 -11.72 24.56
C PRO A 418 -12.69 -12.04 23.39
N VAL A 419 -12.17 -12.57 22.27
CA VAL A 419 -12.91 -12.88 21.04
C VAL A 419 -12.66 -14.33 20.63
N GLY A 420 -13.70 -15.01 20.17
CA GLY A 420 -13.62 -16.42 19.75
C GLY A 420 -13.90 -16.64 18.27
N MET A 421 -13.67 -17.87 17.80
CA MET A 421 -14.02 -18.27 16.42
C MET A 421 -15.50 -18.16 16.10
N LYS A 422 -16.37 -18.42 17.09
CA LYS A 422 -17.82 -18.29 16.95
C LYS A 422 -18.22 -16.84 16.63
N ASP A 423 -17.52 -15.88 17.22
CA ASP A 423 -17.75 -14.44 17.01
C ASP A 423 -17.41 -14.02 15.59
N LEU A 424 -16.33 -14.58 15.05
CA LEU A 424 -15.96 -14.40 13.65
C LEU A 424 -17.05 -14.97 12.73
N GLY A 425 -17.54 -16.18 13.01
CA GLY A 425 -18.67 -16.75 12.26
C GLY A 425 -19.88 -15.82 12.26
N VAL A 426 -20.31 -15.35 13.44
CA VAL A 426 -21.43 -14.40 13.59
C VAL A 426 -21.19 -13.07 12.87
N ALA A 427 -19.95 -12.59 12.83
CA ALA A 427 -19.60 -11.38 12.08
C ALA A 427 -19.74 -11.57 10.57
N LEU A 428 -19.34 -12.74 10.06
CA LEU A 428 -19.20 -13.02 8.63
C LEU A 428 -20.46 -13.57 7.97
N ILE A 429 -21.39 -14.20 8.70
CA ILE A 429 -22.61 -14.80 8.13
C ILE A 429 -23.35 -13.79 7.24
N HIS A 430 -23.65 -12.59 7.76
CA HIS A 430 -24.44 -11.59 7.02
C HIS A 430 -23.74 -11.11 5.74
N PRO A 431 -22.50 -10.59 5.76
CA PRO A 431 -21.76 -10.24 4.54
C PRO A 431 -21.61 -11.39 3.55
N THR A 432 -21.48 -12.63 4.05
CA THR A 432 -21.34 -13.82 3.19
C THR A 432 -22.65 -14.11 2.45
N ILE A 433 -23.79 -14.12 3.16
CA ILE A 433 -25.10 -14.36 2.55
C ILE A 433 -25.43 -13.28 1.53
N THR A 434 -25.25 -12.00 1.86
CA THR A 434 -25.55 -10.90 0.92
C THR A 434 -24.66 -10.96 -0.32
N THR A 435 -23.37 -11.25 -0.14
CA THR A 435 -22.42 -11.37 -1.26
C THR A 435 -22.70 -12.59 -2.11
N LEU A 436 -23.02 -13.75 -1.51
CA LEU A 436 -23.37 -14.97 -2.25
C LEU A 436 -24.64 -14.78 -3.05
N ALA A 437 -25.68 -14.17 -2.47
CA ALA A 437 -26.93 -13.89 -3.18
C ALA A 437 -26.70 -12.97 -4.39
N ALA A 438 -25.95 -11.89 -4.21
CA ALA A 438 -25.57 -10.99 -5.31
C ALA A 438 -24.69 -11.69 -6.36
N SER A 439 -23.80 -12.58 -5.93
CA SER A 439 -22.92 -13.34 -6.82
C SER A 439 -23.68 -14.33 -7.67
N THR A 440 -24.63 -15.06 -7.08
CA THR A 440 -25.52 -15.98 -7.79
C THR A 440 -26.33 -15.24 -8.85
N PHE A 441 -26.87 -14.07 -8.51
CA PHE A 441 -27.60 -13.25 -9.49
C PHE A 441 -26.71 -12.86 -10.67
N ILE A 442 -25.51 -12.31 -10.42
CA ILE A 442 -24.60 -11.95 -11.51
C ILE A 442 -24.19 -13.16 -12.33
N TYR A 443 -23.91 -14.31 -11.70
CA TYR A 443 -23.58 -15.52 -12.42
C TYR A 443 -24.68 -15.96 -13.40
N LEU A 444 -25.95 -15.88 -12.99
CA LEU A 444 -27.11 -16.25 -13.81
C LEU A 444 -27.39 -15.24 -14.94
N PHE A 445 -27.28 -13.94 -14.66
CA PHE A 445 -27.67 -12.89 -15.61
C PHE A 445 -26.52 -12.31 -16.43
N LYS A 446 -25.25 -12.59 -16.08
CA LYS A 446 -24.06 -12.12 -16.82
C LYS A 446 -24.13 -12.45 -18.31
N PRO A 447 -24.46 -13.68 -18.76
CA PRO A 447 -24.51 -14.00 -20.19
C PRO A 447 -25.50 -13.12 -20.95
N LEU A 448 -26.70 -12.92 -20.40
CA LEU A 448 -27.76 -12.08 -20.98
C LEU A 448 -27.36 -10.60 -21.08
N ILE A 449 -26.67 -10.09 -20.06
CA ILE A 449 -26.21 -8.70 -20.01
C ILE A 449 -25.08 -8.48 -21.02
N MET A 450 -24.13 -9.42 -21.10
CA MET A 450 -22.97 -9.36 -21.98
C MET A 450 -23.33 -9.51 -23.46
N GLU A 451 -24.40 -10.24 -23.78
CA GLU A 451 -24.90 -10.37 -25.15
C GLU A 451 -25.55 -9.07 -25.65
N ARG A 452 -26.21 -8.32 -24.77
CA ARG A 452 -27.02 -7.14 -25.14
C ARG A 452 -26.27 -5.81 -25.11
N LEU A 453 -25.19 -5.72 -24.32
CA LEU A 453 -24.49 -4.46 -24.07
C LEU A 453 -23.00 -4.56 -24.42
N PRO A 454 -22.37 -3.48 -24.92
CA PRO A 454 -20.93 -3.40 -25.02
C PRO A 454 -20.26 -3.65 -23.65
N MET A 455 -19.08 -4.28 -23.64
CA MET A 455 -18.38 -4.73 -22.42
C MET A 455 -18.35 -3.68 -21.29
N ILE A 456 -18.11 -2.40 -21.61
CA ILE A 456 -18.09 -1.32 -20.62
C ILE A 456 -19.45 -1.17 -19.93
N TRP A 457 -20.52 -1.08 -20.71
CA TRP A 457 -21.88 -0.92 -20.19
C TRP A 457 -22.36 -2.20 -19.50
N ALA A 458 -22.04 -3.37 -20.04
CA ALA A 458 -22.34 -4.65 -19.42
C ALA A 458 -21.69 -4.77 -18.03
N SER A 459 -20.39 -4.46 -17.91
CA SER A 459 -19.68 -4.48 -16.63
C SER A 459 -20.20 -3.42 -15.65
N ALA A 460 -20.52 -2.21 -16.13
CA ALA A 460 -21.13 -1.18 -15.29
C ALA A 460 -22.52 -1.60 -14.77
N SER A 461 -23.34 -2.22 -15.62
CA SER A 461 -24.64 -2.76 -15.25
C SER A 461 -24.51 -3.92 -14.25
N CYS A 462 -23.56 -4.83 -14.46
CA CYS A 462 -23.29 -5.90 -13.49
C CYS A 462 -22.84 -5.33 -12.14
N LEU A 463 -21.96 -4.33 -12.11
CA LEU A 463 -21.51 -3.68 -10.88
C LEU A 463 -22.65 -2.97 -10.16
N ALA A 464 -23.48 -2.22 -10.90
CA ALA A 464 -24.64 -1.52 -10.37
C ALA A 464 -25.68 -2.50 -9.81
N ALA A 465 -26.02 -3.56 -10.55
CA ALA A 465 -26.94 -4.60 -10.10
C ALA A 465 -26.42 -5.30 -8.84
N PHE A 466 -25.13 -5.63 -8.81
CA PHE A 466 -24.49 -6.26 -7.66
C PHE A 466 -24.56 -5.38 -6.40
N GLY A 467 -24.28 -4.08 -6.54
CA GLY A 467 -24.44 -3.11 -5.45
C GLY A 467 -25.88 -2.94 -4.98
N LEU A 468 -26.84 -2.84 -5.91
CA LEU A 468 -28.27 -2.70 -5.60
C LEU A 468 -28.82 -3.92 -4.86
N ILE A 469 -28.41 -5.13 -5.23
CA ILE A 469 -28.82 -6.36 -4.56
C ILE A 469 -28.28 -6.41 -3.13
N ILE A 470 -27.02 -6.05 -2.92
CA ILE A 470 -26.45 -5.97 -1.57
C ILE A 470 -27.22 -4.95 -0.73
N CYS A 471 -27.48 -3.76 -1.26
CA CYS A 471 -28.25 -2.74 -0.56
C CYS A 471 -29.69 -3.19 -0.28
N GLY A 472 -30.35 -3.85 -1.23
CA GLY A 472 -31.72 -4.35 -1.10
C GLY A 472 -31.83 -5.44 -0.04
N ILE A 473 -30.94 -6.43 -0.06
CA ILE A 473 -30.91 -7.51 0.94
C ILE A 473 -30.59 -6.94 2.33
N ASP A 474 -29.65 -5.99 2.43
CA ASP A 474 -29.31 -5.34 3.71
C ASP A 474 -30.50 -4.54 4.29
N LEU A 475 -31.28 -3.88 3.43
CA LEU A 475 -32.51 -3.20 3.82
C LEU A 475 -33.60 -4.18 4.28
N CYS A 476 -33.76 -5.32 3.60
CA CYS A 476 -34.74 -6.36 3.94
C CYS A 476 -34.39 -7.10 5.24
N LEU A 477 -33.11 -7.36 5.49
CA LEU A 477 -32.63 -8.03 6.71
C LEU A 477 -32.60 -7.10 7.94
N GLY A 478 -33.14 -5.88 7.85
CA GLY A 478 -33.24 -4.96 8.98
C GLY A 478 -31.91 -4.34 9.41
N ALA A 479 -30.84 -4.48 8.62
CA ALA A 479 -29.50 -3.96 8.91
C ALA A 479 -29.35 -2.46 8.61
N ARG A 480 -30.42 -1.67 8.84
CA ARG A 480 -30.46 -0.20 8.69
C ARG A 480 -29.33 0.53 9.42
N SER A 481 -28.71 -0.11 10.43
CA SER A 481 -27.60 0.43 11.19
C SER A 481 -26.26 0.42 10.43
N GLN A 482 -26.01 -0.52 9.51
CA GLN A 482 -24.71 -0.65 8.84
C GLN A 482 -24.52 0.39 7.75
N ILE A 483 -25.49 0.53 6.84
CA ILE A 483 -25.49 1.58 5.81
C ILE A 483 -25.49 2.97 6.45
N ARG A 484 -26.29 3.21 7.51
CA ARG A 484 -26.27 4.50 8.23
C ARG A 484 -24.93 4.78 8.90
N TYR A 485 -24.30 3.76 9.50
CA TYR A 485 -22.99 3.90 10.14
C TYR A 485 -21.88 4.15 9.11
N PHE A 486 -21.92 3.48 7.97
CA PHE A 486 -21.01 3.69 6.85
C PHE A 486 -21.17 5.09 6.21
N LEU A 487 -22.42 5.51 5.99
CA LEU A 487 -22.74 6.86 5.51
C LEU A 487 -22.32 7.94 6.50
N THR A 488 -22.47 7.73 7.81
CA THR A 488 -21.98 8.70 8.82
C THR A 488 -20.46 8.76 8.89
N LEU A 489 -19.76 7.64 8.69
CA LEU A 489 -18.30 7.59 8.58
C LEU A 489 -17.77 8.31 7.33
N ILE A 490 -18.43 8.15 6.18
CA ILE A 490 -18.03 8.80 4.92
C ILE A 490 -18.39 10.29 4.89
N ILE A 491 -19.58 10.64 5.38
CA ILE A 491 -20.09 12.02 5.34
C ILE A 491 -19.45 12.89 6.46
N GLY A 492 -18.66 12.30 7.35
CA GLY A 492 -17.95 13.05 8.41
C GLY A 492 -18.88 13.72 9.41
N LYS A 493 -20.17 13.37 9.44
CA LYS A 493 -21.09 13.81 10.49
C LYS A 493 -20.82 12.99 11.74
N SER A 494 -19.98 13.53 12.62
CA SER A 494 -19.95 13.12 14.02
C SER A 494 -21.37 13.21 14.57
N SER A 495 -22.00 12.06 14.79
CA SER A 495 -23.25 12.01 15.56
C SER A 495 -22.99 12.56 16.97
N PRO A 496 -23.72 13.59 17.45
CA PRO A 496 -23.53 14.16 18.80
C PRO A 496 -23.91 13.22 19.97
N LYS A 497 -24.22 11.95 19.73
CA LYS A 497 -24.78 11.04 20.76
C LYS A 497 -23.83 9.96 21.30
N ALA A 498 -22.52 10.06 21.05
CA ALA A 498 -21.53 9.11 21.59
C ALA A 498 -20.77 9.62 22.83
N GLN A 499 -21.36 10.55 23.59
CA GLN A 499 -20.79 11.06 24.87
C GLN A 499 -21.55 10.56 26.12
N SER A 500 -22.43 9.58 25.97
CA SER A 500 -23.02 8.88 27.11
C SER A 500 -23.16 7.40 26.78
N ILE A 501 -22.17 6.62 27.19
CA ILE A 501 -22.22 5.27 27.78
C ILE A 501 -20.76 4.83 27.98
#